data_AF-A0A8S0H5S1-F1
#
_entry.id   AF-A0A8S0H5S1-F1
#
_cell.length_a   1.000
_cell.length_b   1.000
_cell.length_c   1.000
_cell.angle_alpha   90.00
_cell.angle_beta   90.00
_cell.angle_gamma   90.00
#
_symmetry.space_group_name_H-M   'P 1'
#
loop_
_entity.id
_entity.type
_entity.pdbx_description
1 polymer ?
#
loop_
_entity_poly.entity_id
_entity_poly.type
_entity_poly.pdbx_seq_one_letter_code
_entity_poly.pdbx_strand_id
1 'polypeptide(L)'
;MSRSKQPAATPESEPSRIREGLPFPLGATWDGLGVNFALFSANATKVELCVFDDAGEVELERIELPEYTDEIFHGYLPDAHPG
;
A
#
# COMPACT_ATOMS: atom_id res chain seq x y z
N MET A 1 -0.30 -40.26 11.92
CA MET A 1 0.03 -39.19 10.96
C MET A 1 -1.25 -38.47 10.55
N SER A 2 -1.66 -37.45 11.28
CA SER A 2 -2.77 -36.59 10.88
C SER A 2 -2.27 -35.16 10.98
N ARG A 3 -1.98 -34.55 9.83
CA ARG A 3 -1.70 -33.11 9.77
C ARG A 3 -3.06 -32.44 9.90
N SER A 4 -3.39 -32.02 11.11
CA SER A 4 -4.52 -31.13 11.35
C SER A 4 -4.24 -29.85 10.56
N LYS A 5 -4.96 -29.69 9.45
CA LYS A 5 -4.97 -28.48 8.63
C LYS A 5 -5.62 -27.40 9.49
N GLN A 6 -4.80 -26.53 10.09
CA GLN A 6 -5.30 -25.32 10.74
C GLN A 6 -6.12 -24.52 9.70
N PRO A 7 -7.30 -24.00 10.07
CA PRO A 7 -7.99 -23.06 9.21
C PRO A 7 -7.08 -21.84 9.05
N ALA A 8 -6.83 -21.44 7.80
CA ALA A 8 -6.09 -20.23 7.51
C ALA A 8 -6.85 -19.06 8.13
N ALA A 9 -6.24 -18.41 9.13
CA ALA A 9 -6.72 -17.15 9.62
C ALA A 9 -6.84 -16.19 8.43
N THR A 10 -7.99 -15.52 8.29
CA THR A 10 -8.03 -14.21 7.62
C THR A 10 -6.85 -13.40 8.18
N PRO A 11 -5.97 -12.80 7.36
CA PRO A 11 -4.93 -11.94 7.89
C PRO A 11 -5.65 -10.71 8.45
N GLU A 12 -5.98 -10.74 9.73
CA GLU A 12 -6.39 -9.60 10.51
C GLU A 12 -5.18 -8.66 10.58
N SER A 13 -5.08 -7.82 9.54
CA SER A 13 -4.48 -6.48 9.54
C SER A 13 -3.56 -6.21 10.71
N GLU A 14 -2.29 -6.60 10.57
CA GLU A 14 -1.20 -5.83 11.16
C GLU A 14 -1.48 -4.36 10.79
N PRO A 15 -1.40 -3.41 11.74
CA PRO A 15 -1.66 -2.02 11.45
C PRO A 15 -0.77 -1.61 10.29
N SER A 16 -1.39 -1.36 9.13
CA SER A 16 -0.67 -1.01 7.91
C SER A 16 0.25 0.15 8.25
N ARG A 17 1.55 0.03 7.92
CA ARG A 17 2.53 1.08 8.23
C ARG A 17 2.32 2.36 7.41
N ILE A 18 1.33 2.35 6.49
CA ILE A 18 0.96 3.49 5.68
C ILE A 18 0.28 4.58 6.52
N ARG A 19 0.59 5.82 6.22
CA ARG A 19 -0.02 7.03 6.80
C ARG A 19 -0.88 7.72 5.76
N GLU A 20 -1.61 8.76 6.16
CA GLU A 20 -2.51 9.55 5.29
C GLU A 20 -1.84 10.07 4.00
N GLY A 21 -0.61 10.56 4.08
CA GLY A 21 0.05 11.20 2.94
C GLY A 21 -0.68 12.45 2.44
N LEU A 22 -0.43 12.81 1.19
CA LEU A 22 -0.99 13.98 0.53
C LEU A 22 -1.57 13.61 -0.84
N PRO A 23 -2.67 14.24 -1.28
CA PRO A 23 -3.25 14.01 -2.61
C PRO A 23 -2.36 14.49 -3.75
N PHE A 24 -1.31 15.27 -3.46
CA PHE A 24 -0.38 15.78 -4.47
C PHE A 24 1.07 15.77 -3.98
N PRO A 25 2.04 15.69 -4.90
CA PRO A 25 1.88 15.49 -6.36
C PRO A 25 1.38 14.07 -6.72
N LEU A 26 0.76 13.92 -7.90
CA LEU A 26 0.31 12.63 -8.40
C LEU A 26 1.49 11.68 -8.68
N GLY A 27 1.26 10.38 -8.50
CA GLY A 27 2.26 9.33 -8.66
C GLY A 27 2.94 8.97 -7.34
N ALA A 28 4.16 8.46 -7.43
CA ALA A 28 5.00 8.10 -6.29
C ALA A 28 6.11 9.16 -6.13
N THR A 29 6.18 9.82 -4.98
CA THR A 29 7.13 10.91 -4.71
C THR A 29 7.90 10.64 -3.44
N TRP A 30 9.22 10.49 -3.57
CA TRP A 30 10.12 10.33 -2.44
C TRP A 30 10.53 11.68 -1.86
N ASP A 31 10.45 11.82 -0.52
CA ASP A 31 10.74 13.07 0.20
C ASP A 31 12.01 13.03 1.06
N GLY A 32 12.73 11.89 1.06
CA GLY A 32 13.89 11.66 1.91
C GLY A 32 13.64 10.72 3.09
N LEU A 33 12.39 10.63 3.55
CA LEU A 33 11.97 9.80 4.69
C LEU A 33 11.04 8.65 4.30
N GLY A 34 10.45 8.73 3.10
CA GLY A 34 9.50 7.76 2.60
C GLY A 34 8.94 8.19 1.25
N VAL A 35 7.89 7.51 0.81
CA VAL A 35 7.24 7.75 -0.48
C VAL A 35 5.78 8.10 -0.28
N ASN A 36 5.37 9.25 -0.80
CA ASN A 36 3.97 9.63 -0.95
C ASN A 36 3.41 9.04 -2.24
N PHE A 37 2.29 8.33 -2.15
CA PHE A 37 1.54 7.82 -3.29
C PHE A 37 0.25 8.60 -3.43
N ALA A 38 -0.06 9.06 -4.64
CA ALA A 38 -1.32 9.72 -4.98
C ALA A 38 -1.81 9.25 -6.34
N LEU A 39 -3.00 8.66 -6.38
CA LEU A 39 -3.60 8.08 -7.57
C LEU A 39 -5.02 8.62 -7.78
N PHE A 40 -5.22 9.33 -8.88
CA PHE A 40 -6.55 9.74 -9.31
C PHE A 40 -7.39 8.54 -9.76
N SER A 41 -8.63 8.46 -9.26
CA SER A 41 -9.67 7.60 -9.82
C SER A 41 -11.05 8.08 -9.40
N ALA A 42 -11.84 8.55 -10.36
CA ALA A 42 -13.23 8.96 -10.14
C ALA A 42 -14.20 7.80 -9.84
N ASN A 43 -13.80 6.55 -10.11
CA ASN A 43 -14.71 5.40 -10.08
C ASN A 43 -14.24 4.24 -9.19
N ALA A 44 -13.01 4.27 -8.68
CA ALA A 44 -12.53 3.21 -7.81
C ALA A 44 -13.25 3.27 -6.45
N THR A 45 -13.58 2.10 -5.91
CA THR A 45 -14.10 1.97 -4.55
C THR A 45 -13.01 1.66 -3.53
N LYS A 46 -11.84 1.22 -4.01
CA LYS A 46 -10.63 0.92 -3.24
C LYS A 46 -9.41 1.01 -4.14
N VAL A 47 -8.28 1.45 -3.60
CA VAL A 47 -6.96 1.39 -4.23
C VAL A 47 -5.98 0.70 -3.28
N GLU A 48 -5.21 -0.25 -3.80
CA GLU A 48 -4.20 -0.99 -3.06
C GLU A 48 -2.83 -0.77 -3.70
N LEU A 49 -1.84 -0.44 -2.87
CA LEU A 49 -0.43 -0.42 -3.21
C LEU A 49 0.14 -1.84 -3.07
N CYS A 50 0.64 -2.40 -4.17
CA CYS A 50 1.38 -3.66 -4.17
C CYS A 50 2.89 -3.39 -4.12
N VAL A 51 3.56 -3.93 -3.11
CA VAL A 51 5.01 -3.88 -2.95
C VAL A 51 5.58 -5.21 -3.39
N PHE A 52 6.62 -5.18 -4.23
CA PHE A 52 7.27 -6.36 -4.78
C PHE A 52 8.71 -6.49 -4.25
N ASP A 53 9.30 -7.66 -4.44
CA ASP A 53 10.73 -7.86 -4.24
C ASP A 53 11.57 -7.09 -5.27
N ASP A 54 12.88 -7.00 -5.03
CA ASP A 54 13.82 -6.30 -5.90
C ASP A 54 13.83 -6.84 -7.35
N ALA A 55 13.38 -8.08 -7.56
CA ALA A 55 13.25 -8.68 -8.87
C ALA A 55 11.93 -8.30 -9.58
N GLY A 56 10.93 -7.81 -8.83
CA GLY A 56 9.59 -7.52 -9.32
C GLY A 56 8.71 -8.76 -9.53
N GLU A 57 9.11 -9.91 -9.03
CA GLU A 57 8.50 -11.22 -9.34
C GLU A 57 7.52 -11.67 -8.25
N VAL A 58 7.78 -11.28 -6.99
CA VAL A 58 6.97 -11.69 -5.84
C VAL A 58 6.35 -10.47 -5.17
N GLU A 59 5.02 -10.44 -5.07
CA GLU A 59 4.30 -9.47 -4.23
C GLU A 59 4.59 -9.77 -2.76
N LEU A 60 5.30 -8.87 -2.09
CA LEU A 60 5.67 -8.96 -0.68
C LEU A 60 4.56 -8.45 0.24
N GLU A 61 3.87 -7.39 -0.18
CA GLU A 61 2.88 -6.72 0.63
C GLU A 61 1.80 -6.05 -0.23
N ARG A 62 0.59 -6.00 0.29
CA ARG A 62 -0.54 -5.27 -0.31
C ARG A 62 -1.17 -4.38 0.73
N ILE A 63 -1.22 -3.08 0.41
CA ILE A 63 -1.58 -2.04 1.36
C ILE A 63 -2.72 -1.19 0.79
N GLU A 64 -3.86 -1.16 1.46
CA GLU A 64 -4.94 -0.23 1.07
C GLU A 64 -4.51 1.23 1.33
N LEU A 65 -4.75 2.12 0.36
CA LEU A 65 -4.53 3.56 0.55
C LEU A 65 -5.62 4.11 1.48
N PRO A 66 -5.25 4.76 2.60
CA PRO A 66 -6.20 5.08 3.66
C PRO A 66 -7.10 6.29 3.35
N GLU A 67 -6.63 7.21 2.51
CA GLU A 67 -7.29 8.50 2.31
C GLU A 67 -7.76 8.71 0.87
N TYR A 68 -8.85 9.48 0.74
CA TYR A 68 -9.46 9.84 -0.52
C TYR A 68 -9.96 11.28 -0.49
N THR A 69 -9.30 12.17 -1.23
CA THR A 69 -9.64 13.60 -1.33
C THR A 69 -9.61 14.03 -2.78
N ASP A 70 -10.61 14.81 -3.23
CA ASP A 70 -10.68 15.34 -4.61
C ASP A 70 -10.45 14.29 -5.70
N GLU A 71 -11.08 13.12 -5.56
CA GLU A 71 -10.97 11.98 -6.48
C GLU A 71 -9.58 11.31 -6.51
N ILE A 72 -8.74 11.59 -5.52
CA ILE A 72 -7.39 11.06 -5.40
C ILE A 72 -7.28 10.19 -4.17
N PHE A 73 -6.93 8.93 -4.37
CA PHE A 73 -6.51 8.02 -3.31
C PHE A 73 -5.06 8.31 -2.96
N HIS A 74 -4.75 8.44 -1.67
CA HIS A 74 -3.39 8.73 -1.25
C HIS A 74 -3.00 8.04 0.05
N GLY A 75 -1.68 7.89 0.20
CA GLY A 75 -1.05 7.30 1.37
C GLY A 75 0.46 7.53 1.34
N TYR A 76 1.07 7.55 2.52
CA TYR A 76 2.51 7.72 2.67
C TYR A 76 3.14 6.49 3.30
N LEU A 77 4.12 5.90 2.62
CA LEU A 77 4.87 4.74 3.10
C LEU A 77 6.22 5.20 3.68
N PRO A 78 6.38 5.21 5.01
CA PRO A 78 7.67 5.52 5.63
C PRO A 78 8.72 4.49 5.24
N ASP A 79 9.98 4.93 5.22
CA ASP A 79 11.18 4.12 4.96
C ASP A 79 11.24 3.46 3.57
N ALA A 80 10.25 3.75 2.70
CA ALA A 80 10.34 3.42 1.30
C ALA A 80 11.39 4.30 0.60
N HIS A 81 12.20 3.68 -0.24
CA HIS A 81 13.28 4.33 -0.97
C HIS A 81 13.11 4.16 -2.48
N PRO A 82 13.71 5.04 -3.29
CA PRO A 82 13.77 4.85 -4.74
C PRO A 82 14.55 3.58 -5.09
N GLY A 83 13.95 2.71 -5.92
CA GLY A 83 14.54 1.46 -6.38
C GLY A 83 13.55 0.32 -6.29
#